data_AF-A0A0T2QDF3-F1
#
_entry.id   AF-A0A0T2QDF3-F1
#
_cell.length_a   1.000
_cell.length_b   1.000
_cell.length_c   1.000
_cell.angle_alpha   90.00
_cell.angle_beta   90.00
_cell.angle_gamma   90.00
#
_symmetry.space_group_name_H-M   'P 1'
#
loop_
_entity.id
_entity.type
_entity.pdbx_description
1 polymer ?
#
loop_
_entity_poly.entity_id
_entity_poly.type
_entity_poly.pdbx_seq_one_letter_code
_entity_poly.pdbx_strand_id
1 'polypeptide(L)'
;MLKKLALAALLFGASTPALAQGGPPPSPWAPLQDRPTCTRDQLKAATAAYVEAQRTGNIAGLPLHEKVRFLENMSDVERGAGLWNTALPIGHAMSFHDDKRCKTFTEIIVTEGAHQYVIGTRLYLHDGKVLRVDSLVTDKGDWLFNANAFLKYTKLEDWSDLFKYQKTAPAEMIRGANAYLDGFADKFTDIPWGTPCARLEGGAYTNRDGDPHASCEVGLPPGVLYIVNRDYLIDEEKGVINIYCRFGNSTSGMPDSHTFRFIDGKIRGAHTLSVNLGTAPSPQADDNGGIVGGPPGIN
;
A
#
# COMPACT_ATOMS: atom_id res chain seq x y z
N MET A 1 52.70 -16.07 63.52
CA MET A 1 52.11 -15.49 62.29
C MET A 1 50.80 -16.18 62.01
N LEU A 2 49.69 -15.45 62.16
CA LEU A 2 48.31 -15.91 62.01
C LEU A 2 48.01 -16.37 60.57
N LYS A 3 47.39 -17.55 60.40
CA LYS A 3 46.49 -17.81 59.26
C LYS A 3 45.23 -18.53 59.76
N LYS A 4 44.14 -17.77 59.83
CA LYS A 4 42.76 -18.26 59.94
C LYS A 4 42.37 -18.85 58.59
N LEU A 5 41.89 -20.09 58.53
CA LEU A 5 41.07 -20.57 57.42
C LEU A 5 39.60 -20.53 57.87
N ALA A 6 38.81 -19.67 57.24
CA ALA A 6 37.37 -19.63 57.37
C ALA A 6 36.77 -20.56 56.30
N LEU A 7 35.98 -21.54 56.72
CA LEU A 7 35.22 -22.44 55.86
C LEU A 7 33.91 -21.74 55.50
N ALA A 8 33.76 -21.28 54.24
CA ALA A 8 32.51 -20.73 53.74
C ALA A 8 31.64 -21.86 53.20
N ALA A 9 30.51 -22.13 53.87
CA ALA A 9 29.49 -23.06 53.40
C ALA A 9 28.67 -22.40 52.28
N LEU A 10 28.78 -22.91 51.05
CA LEU A 10 27.89 -22.55 49.94
C LEU A 10 26.52 -23.19 50.16
N LEU A 11 25.53 -22.36 50.50
CA LEU A 11 24.11 -22.71 50.40
C LEU A 11 23.68 -22.64 48.93
N PHE A 12 23.52 -23.81 48.29
CA PHE A 12 22.87 -23.93 46.99
C PHE A 12 21.37 -23.67 47.16
N GLY A 13 20.93 -22.43 46.92
CA GLY A 13 19.53 -22.11 46.75
C GLY A 13 19.03 -22.71 45.43
N ALA A 14 18.15 -23.70 45.52
CA ALA A 14 17.43 -24.23 44.36
C ALA A 14 16.53 -23.12 43.80
N SER A 15 16.94 -22.54 42.67
CA SER A 15 16.10 -21.64 41.89
C SER A 15 15.03 -22.50 41.25
N THR A 16 13.83 -22.47 41.79
CA THR A 16 12.65 -23.00 41.10
C THR A 16 12.47 -22.17 39.82
N PRO A 17 12.43 -22.78 38.62
CA PRO A 17 12.06 -22.05 37.42
C PRO A 17 10.64 -21.55 37.64
N ALA A 18 10.46 -20.23 37.58
CA ALA A 18 9.14 -19.62 37.58
C ALA A 18 8.34 -20.28 36.45
N LEU A 19 7.29 -21.02 36.84
CA LEU A 19 6.32 -21.58 35.91
C LEU A 19 5.81 -20.45 35.02
N ALA A 20 5.95 -20.66 33.71
CA ALA A 20 5.44 -19.80 32.66
C ALA A 20 4.03 -19.32 33.00
N GLN A 21 3.89 -18.02 33.27
CA GLN A 21 2.60 -17.36 33.28
C GLN A 21 1.95 -17.59 31.91
N GLY A 22 0.69 -18.03 31.91
CA GLY A 22 -0.07 -18.34 30.69
C GLY A 22 0.12 -17.24 29.66
N GLY A 23 0.48 -17.64 28.43
CA GLY A 23 0.73 -16.70 27.35
C GLY A 23 -0.46 -15.76 27.12
N PRO A 24 -0.24 -14.64 26.41
CA PRO A 24 -1.32 -13.73 26.05
C PRO A 24 -2.50 -14.49 25.43
N PRO A 25 -3.75 -14.04 25.66
CA PRO A 25 -4.92 -14.70 25.12
C PRO A 25 -4.80 -14.86 23.60
N PRO A 26 -5.35 -15.95 23.02
CA PRO A 26 -5.28 -16.17 21.59
C PRO A 26 -5.83 -14.98 20.82
N SER A 27 -5.12 -14.53 19.78
CA SER A 27 -5.58 -13.44 18.91
C SER A 27 -6.99 -13.75 18.36
N PRO A 28 -7.90 -12.75 18.33
CA PRO A 28 -9.19 -12.90 17.65
C PRO A 28 -9.04 -13.01 16.13
N TRP A 29 -7.88 -12.60 15.60
CA TRP A 29 -7.58 -12.55 14.16
C TRP A 29 -6.78 -13.76 13.69
N ALA A 30 -6.91 -14.05 12.40
CA ALA A 30 -6.08 -15.00 11.70
C ALA A 30 -4.60 -14.59 11.88
N PRO A 31 -3.71 -15.51 12.26
CA PRO A 31 -2.30 -15.19 12.37
C PRO A 31 -1.76 -14.81 10.99
N LEU A 32 -1.05 -13.67 10.92
CA LEU A 32 -0.22 -13.38 9.75
C LEU A 32 0.88 -14.43 9.68
N GLN A 33 0.97 -15.12 8.56
CA GLN A 33 1.95 -16.19 8.39
C GLN A 33 3.32 -15.60 8.11
N ASP A 34 4.35 -16.14 8.76
CA ASP A 34 5.76 -15.82 8.45
C ASP A 34 6.13 -16.31 7.04
N ARG A 35 5.58 -17.46 6.63
CA ARG A 35 5.79 -18.07 5.32
C ARG A 35 4.45 -18.45 4.69
N PRO A 36 3.70 -17.46 4.17
CA PRO A 36 2.43 -17.75 3.55
C PRO A 36 2.63 -18.55 2.25
N THR A 37 1.59 -19.27 1.87
CA THR A 37 1.55 -20.18 0.72
C THR A 37 0.40 -19.80 -0.19
N CYS A 38 0.69 -19.66 -1.47
CA CYS A 38 -0.28 -19.32 -2.51
C CYS A 38 0.32 -19.59 -3.89
N THR A 39 -0.55 -19.60 -4.88
CA THR A 39 -0.17 -19.55 -6.30
C THR A 39 -0.67 -18.25 -6.91
N ARG A 40 -0.02 -17.80 -7.98
CA ARG A 40 -0.45 -16.61 -8.71
C ARG A 40 -1.89 -16.72 -9.24
N ASP A 41 -2.32 -17.91 -9.64
CA ASP A 41 -3.70 -18.16 -10.08
C ASP A 41 -4.71 -18.02 -8.94
N GLN A 42 -4.38 -18.49 -7.73
CA GLN A 42 -5.21 -18.23 -6.55
C GLN A 42 -5.32 -16.73 -6.24
N LEU A 43 -4.22 -15.97 -6.38
CA LEU A 43 -4.23 -14.53 -6.18
C LEU A 43 -5.11 -13.82 -7.23
N LYS A 44 -5.00 -14.20 -8.51
CA LYS A 44 -5.83 -13.67 -9.60
C LYS A 44 -7.32 -13.98 -9.39
N ALA A 45 -7.64 -15.21 -8.99
CA ALA A 45 -9.00 -15.61 -8.66
C ALA A 45 -9.56 -14.82 -7.47
N ALA A 46 -8.76 -14.59 -6.43
CA ALA A 46 -9.17 -13.81 -5.27
C ALA A 46 -9.43 -12.33 -5.62
N THR A 47 -8.60 -11.71 -6.45
CA THR A 47 -8.84 -10.32 -6.89
C THR A 47 -10.06 -10.22 -7.80
N ALA A 48 -10.28 -11.18 -8.70
CA ALA A 48 -11.48 -11.21 -9.53
C ALA A 48 -12.75 -11.34 -8.66
N ALA A 49 -12.74 -12.23 -7.66
CA ALA A 49 -13.82 -12.37 -6.70
C ALA A 49 -14.02 -11.10 -5.86
N TYR A 50 -12.94 -10.40 -5.49
CA TYR A 50 -13.02 -9.14 -4.75
C TYR A 50 -13.65 -8.01 -5.59
N VAL A 51 -13.24 -7.85 -6.85
CA VAL A 51 -13.81 -6.84 -7.75
C VAL A 51 -15.31 -7.07 -7.93
N GLU A 52 -15.73 -8.32 -8.12
CA GLU A 52 -17.16 -8.66 -8.21
C GLU A 52 -17.90 -8.43 -6.88
N ALA A 53 -17.27 -8.76 -5.76
CA ALA A 53 -17.81 -8.46 -4.44
C ALA A 53 -18.03 -6.96 -4.23
N GLN A 54 -17.06 -6.11 -4.60
CA GLN A 54 -17.22 -4.66 -4.49
C GLN A 54 -18.28 -4.12 -5.45
N ARG A 55 -18.39 -4.69 -6.66
CA ARG A 55 -19.43 -4.34 -7.64
C ARG A 55 -20.83 -4.61 -7.10
N THR A 56 -21.01 -5.73 -6.41
CA THR A 56 -22.31 -6.18 -5.89
C THR A 56 -22.57 -5.79 -4.43
N GLY A 57 -21.57 -5.23 -3.73
CA GLY A 57 -21.65 -4.94 -2.29
C GLY A 57 -21.74 -6.21 -1.44
N ASN A 58 -21.15 -7.32 -1.90
CA ASN A 58 -21.29 -8.61 -1.24
C ASN A 58 -19.99 -9.44 -1.30
N ILE A 59 -19.30 -9.52 -0.16
CA ILE A 59 -18.05 -10.28 0.00
C ILE A 59 -18.23 -11.78 0.29
N ALA A 60 -19.45 -12.32 0.23
CA ALA A 60 -19.70 -13.74 0.52
C ALA A 60 -18.97 -14.70 -0.44
N GLY A 61 -18.63 -14.25 -1.65
CA GLY A 61 -17.89 -15.04 -2.65
C GLY A 61 -16.38 -15.14 -2.42
N LEU A 62 -15.81 -14.37 -1.47
CA LEU A 62 -14.39 -14.46 -1.15
C LEU A 62 -14.10 -15.68 -0.26
N PRO A 63 -12.97 -16.39 -0.47
CA PRO A 63 -12.57 -17.51 0.36
C PRO A 63 -11.99 -17.01 1.69
N LEU A 64 -12.82 -16.43 2.56
CA LEU A 64 -12.37 -15.82 3.81
C LEU A 64 -11.95 -16.87 4.84
N HIS A 65 -10.87 -16.58 5.59
CA HIS A 65 -10.56 -17.30 6.81
C HIS A 65 -11.62 -17.02 7.88
N GLU A 66 -11.90 -17.99 8.77
CA GLU A 66 -12.91 -17.84 9.85
C GLU A 66 -12.64 -16.64 10.78
N LYS A 67 -11.36 -16.33 10.98
CA LYS A 67 -10.85 -15.20 11.77
C LYS A 67 -10.29 -14.06 10.89
N VAL A 68 -10.79 -13.90 9.66
CA VAL A 68 -10.30 -12.84 8.76
C VAL A 68 -10.35 -11.47 9.45
N ARG A 69 -9.30 -10.68 9.26
CA ARG A 69 -9.20 -9.31 9.77
C ARG A 69 -9.58 -8.31 8.69
N PHE A 70 -10.32 -7.27 9.06
CA PHE A 70 -10.72 -6.20 8.15
C PHE A 70 -10.14 -4.86 8.59
N LEU A 71 -9.59 -4.13 7.63
CA LEU A 71 -9.09 -2.78 7.84
C LEU A 71 -9.64 -1.86 6.77
N GLU A 72 -9.94 -0.64 7.19
CA GLU A 72 -10.20 0.49 6.30
C GLU A 72 -9.36 1.67 6.80
N ASN A 73 -8.66 2.33 5.86
CA ASN A 73 -7.77 3.46 6.15
C ASN A 73 -6.78 3.15 7.29
N MET A 74 -6.20 1.94 7.23
CA MET A 74 -5.24 1.39 8.20
C MET A 74 -5.74 1.33 9.65
N SER A 75 -7.06 1.29 9.84
CA SER A 75 -7.73 1.10 11.13
C SER A 75 -8.57 -0.18 11.09
N ASP A 76 -8.64 -0.90 12.21
CA ASP A 76 -9.51 -2.07 12.30
C ASP A 76 -10.98 -1.67 12.19
N VAL A 77 -11.74 -2.42 11.40
CA VAL A 77 -13.18 -2.25 11.24
C VAL A 77 -13.89 -3.60 11.33
N GLU A 78 -15.15 -3.57 11.74
CA GLU A 78 -16.01 -4.75 11.68
C GLU A 78 -16.32 -5.13 10.24
N ARG A 79 -16.51 -6.43 9.96
CA ARG A 79 -16.80 -6.95 8.61
C ARG A 79 -17.95 -6.21 7.91
N GLY A 80 -19.00 -5.87 8.66
CA GLY A 80 -20.20 -5.22 8.13
C GLY A 80 -20.08 -3.70 7.93
N ALA A 81 -19.00 -3.08 8.39
CA ALA A 81 -18.82 -1.63 8.34
C ALA A 81 -18.07 -1.14 7.09
N GLY A 82 -17.27 -2.00 6.44
CA GLY A 82 -16.45 -1.58 5.31
C GLY A 82 -17.23 -1.37 4.02
N LEU A 83 -16.67 -0.52 3.14
CA LEU A 83 -17.27 -0.11 1.86
C LEU A 83 -17.54 -1.29 0.90
N TRP A 84 -16.91 -2.43 1.09
CA TRP A 84 -17.17 -3.67 0.35
C TRP A 84 -18.58 -4.26 0.55
N ASN A 85 -19.36 -3.74 1.49
CA ASN A 85 -20.79 -4.07 1.64
C ASN A 85 -21.72 -3.11 0.89
N THR A 86 -21.17 -2.18 0.09
CA THR A 86 -21.92 -1.23 -0.75
C THR A 86 -21.63 -1.51 -2.21
N ALA A 87 -22.67 -1.70 -3.01
CA ALA A 87 -22.51 -1.89 -4.46
C ALA A 87 -22.01 -0.60 -5.12
N LEU A 88 -20.91 -0.69 -5.87
CA LEU A 88 -20.32 0.45 -6.57
C LEU A 88 -20.31 0.25 -8.10
N PRO A 89 -20.62 1.29 -8.89
CA PRO A 89 -20.49 1.25 -10.34
C PRO A 89 -19.00 1.39 -10.73
N ILE A 90 -18.26 0.28 -10.63
CA ILE A 90 -16.82 0.24 -10.95
C ILE A 90 -16.61 0.57 -12.43
N GLY A 91 -15.97 1.71 -12.69
CA GLY A 91 -15.60 2.20 -14.03
C GLY A 91 -14.26 1.66 -14.52
N HIS A 92 -13.35 1.33 -13.60
CA HIS A 92 -12.09 0.65 -13.89
C HIS A 92 -11.58 -0.13 -12.67
N ALA A 93 -10.90 -1.25 -12.92
CA ALA A 93 -10.19 -1.99 -11.89
C ALA A 93 -8.89 -2.60 -12.46
N MET A 94 -7.83 -2.53 -11.69
CA MET A 94 -6.53 -3.15 -11.99
C MET A 94 -5.99 -3.87 -10.76
N SER A 95 -5.35 -5.02 -10.94
CA SER A 95 -4.79 -5.79 -9.83
C SER A 95 -3.34 -6.20 -10.07
N PHE A 96 -2.58 -6.26 -8.97
CA PHE A 96 -1.20 -6.74 -8.88
C PHE A 96 -1.10 -7.90 -7.90
N HIS A 97 -0.23 -8.87 -8.22
CA HIS A 97 -0.16 -10.15 -7.49
C HIS A 97 1.29 -10.46 -7.08
N ASP A 98 1.51 -10.71 -5.80
CA ASP A 98 2.79 -11.15 -5.23
C ASP A 98 2.64 -12.57 -4.67
N ASP A 99 3.03 -13.56 -5.47
CA ASP A 99 2.95 -14.99 -5.14
C ASP A 99 4.07 -15.44 -4.17
N LYS A 100 5.01 -14.55 -3.82
CA LYS A 100 6.08 -14.84 -2.84
C LYS A 100 5.67 -14.42 -1.43
N ARG A 101 4.91 -13.32 -1.31
CA ARG A 101 4.39 -12.79 -0.04
C ARG A 101 2.91 -13.08 0.16
N CYS A 102 2.25 -13.69 -0.83
CA CYS A 102 0.82 -13.97 -0.87
C CYS A 102 -0.05 -12.76 -0.56
N LYS A 103 0.25 -11.68 -1.28
CA LYS A 103 -0.49 -10.43 -1.21
C LYS A 103 -1.01 -10.05 -2.58
N THR A 104 -2.12 -9.35 -2.59
CA THR A 104 -2.65 -8.70 -3.80
C THR A 104 -2.82 -7.22 -3.50
N PHE A 105 -2.87 -6.40 -4.55
CA PHE A 105 -3.37 -5.04 -4.50
C PHE A 105 -4.34 -4.88 -5.66
N THR A 106 -5.50 -4.30 -5.40
CA THR A 106 -6.50 -3.96 -6.43
C THR A 106 -6.84 -2.49 -6.32
N GLU A 107 -6.63 -1.75 -7.40
CA GLU A 107 -7.06 -0.36 -7.55
C GLU A 107 -8.40 -0.35 -8.26
N ILE A 108 -9.42 0.25 -7.64
CA ILE A 108 -10.78 0.39 -8.15
C ILE A 108 -11.08 1.88 -8.29
N ILE A 109 -11.60 2.27 -9.45
CA ILE A 109 -11.98 3.65 -9.75
C ILE A 109 -13.49 3.70 -10.00
N VAL A 110 -14.17 4.57 -9.26
CA VAL A 110 -15.61 4.81 -9.30
C VAL A 110 -15.86 6.27 -9.63
N THR A 111 -16.30 6.55 -10.85
CA THR A 111 -16.61 7.91 -11.33
C THR A 111 -18.11 8.20 -11.43
N GLU A 112 -18.95 7.16 -11.34
CA GLU A 112 -20.40 7.26 -11.44
C GLU A 112 -21.08 6.97 -10.10
N GLY A 113 -22.37 7.29 -9.98
CA GLY A 113 -23.15 7.09 -8.76
C GLY A 113 -23.18 8.33 -7.86
N ALA A 114 -23.63 8.14 -6.62
CA ALA A 114 -23.81 9.24 -5.67
C ALA A 114 -22.50 9.74 -5.06
N HIS A 115 -21.48 8.88 -5.01
CA HIS A 115 -20.18 9.20 -4.44
C HIS A 115 -19.07 8.55 -5.26
N GLN A 116 -18.05 9.33 -5.61
CA GLN A 116 -16.88 8.89 -6.36
C GLN A 116 -15.78 8.43 -5.43
N TYR A 117 -15.03 7.42 -5.86
CA TYR A 117 -13.96 6.83 -5.07
C TYR A 117 -12.78 6.43 -5.94
N VAL A 118 -11.58 6.47 -5.35
CA VAL A 118 -10.46 5.64 -5.78
C VAL A 118 -10.05 4.79 -4.58
N ILE A 119 -10.14 3.47 -4.74
CA ILE A 119 -9.97 2.51 -3.65
C ILE A 119 -8.78 1.62 -3.98
N GLY A 120 -7.83 1.54 -3.07
CA GLY A 120 -6.77 0.53 -3.12
C GLY A 120 -7.07 -0.53 -2.08
N THR A 121 -7.15 -1.80 -2.45
CA THR A 121 -7.39 -2.88 -1.49
C THR A 121 -6.35 -3.98 -1.59
N ARG A 122 -5.80 -4.37 -0.45
CA ARG A 122 -4.95 -5.55 -0.31
C ARG A 122 -5.67 -6.74 0.28
N LEU A 123 -5.47 -7.89 -0.34
CA LEU A 123 -5.82 -9.20 0.24
C LEU A 123 -4.53 -9.92 0.63
N TYR A 124 -4.50 -10.46 1.85
CA TYR A 124 -3.42 -11.31 2.35
C TYR A 124 -3.93 -12.74 2.37
N LEU A 125 -3.21 -13.66 1.75
CA LEU A 125 -3.65 -15.04 1.57
C LEU A 125 -2.69 -16.05 2.19
N HIS A 126 -3.26 -17.19 2.58
CA HIS A 126 -2.54 -18.41 2.94
C HIS A 126 -3.44 -19.62 2.69
N ASP A 127 -2.90 -20.67 2.07
CA ASP A 127 -3.62 -21.91 1.79
C ASP A 127 -4.98 -21.68 1.11
N GLY A 128 -4.99 -20.76 0.15
CA GLY A 128 -6.18 -20.39 -0.63
C GLY A 128 -7.23 -19.58 0.13
N LYS A 129 -6.98 -19.19 1.38
CA LYS A 129 -7.90 -18.36 2.19
C LYS A 129 -7.38 -16.94 2.39
N VAL A 130 -8.27 -15.96 2.40
CA VAL A 130 -7.98 -14.56 2.72
C VAL A 130 -7.94 -14.38 4.24
N LEU A 131 -6.77 -14.01 4.76
CA LEU A 131 -6.51 -13.75 6.17
C LEU A 131 -6.81 -12.30 6.56
N ARG A 132 -6.64 -11.37 5.61
CA ARG A 132 -6.85 -9.93 5.82
C ARG A 132 -7.36 -9.26 4.55
N VAL A 133 -8.35 -8.38 4.72
CA VAL A 133 -8.81 -7.40 3.72
C VAL A 133 -8.45 -6.02 4.27
N ASP A 134 -7.69 -5.23 3.52
CA ASP A 134 -7.17 -3.93 3.97
C ASP A 134 -7.34 -2.92 2.85
N SER A 135 -8.25 -1.97 3.03
CA SER A 135 -8.60 -0.98 2.00
C SER A 135 -8.16 0.42 2.42
N LEU A 136 -7.55 1.15 1.50
CA LEU A 136 -7.51 2.61 1.52
C LEU A 136 -8.64 3.11 0.63
N VAL A 137 -9.59 3.80 1.24
CA VAL A 137 -10.75 4.38 0.55
C VAL A 137 -10.47 5.87 0.44
N THR A 138 -10.23 6.35 -0.78
CA THR A 138 -10.06 7.78 -1.03
C THR A 138 -11.29 8.38 -1.73
N ASP A 139 -11.66 9.58 -1.31
CA ASP A 139 -12.77 10.36 -1.85
C ASP A 139 -12.52 11.89 -1.76
N LYS A 140 -13.57 12.69 -1.99
CA LYS A 140 -13.46 14.15 -2.04
C LYS A 140 -12.97 14.70 -0.70
N GLY A 141 -11.85 15.43 -0.74
CA GLY A 141 -11.19 15.99 0.43
C GLY A 141 -9.85 15.32 0.76
N ASP A 142 -9.56 14.18 0.12
CA ASP A 142 -8.27 13.53 0.15
C ASP A 142 -7.24 14.18 -0.77
N TRP A 143 -5.97 13.83 -0.59
CA TRP A 143 -4.86 14.48 -1.30
C TRP A 143 -5.05 14.42 -2.82
N LEU A 144 -5.16 15.60 -3.43
CA LEU A 144 -5.26 15.82 -4.87
C LEU A 144 -6.38 15.01 -5.53
N PHE A 145 -7.44 14.69 -4.79
CA PHE A 145 -8.48 13.80 -5.25
C PHE A 145 -9.26 14.37 -6.45
N ASN A 146 -9.34 13.57 -7.52
CA ASN A 146 -10.30 13.70 -8.61
C ASN A 146 -10.42 12.35 -9.35
N ALA A 147 -11.51 11.61 -9.12
CA ALA A 147 -11.71 10.29 -9.72
C ALA A 147 -11.81 10.29 -11.25
N ASN A 148 -12.34 11.36 -11.85
CA ASN A 148 -12.44 11.48 -13.31
C ASN A 148 -11.06 11.63 -13.95
N ALA A 149 -10.23 12.51 -13.39
CA ALA A 149 -8.85 12.70 -13.83
C ALA A 149 -8.02 11.44 -13.58
N PHE A 150 -8.19 10.79 -12.42
CA PHE A 150 -7.55 9.52 -12.12
C PHE A 150 -7.89 8.46 -13.18
N LEU A 151 -9.18 8.26 -13.47
CA LEU A 151 -9.64 7.33 -14.53
C LEU A 151 -9.06 7.68 -15.91
N LYS A 152 -9.03 8.96 -16.26
CA LYS A 152 -8.51 9.43 -17.55
C LYS A 152 -7.05 9.04 -17.71
N TYR A 153 -6.21 9.33 -16.72
CA TYR A 153 -4.77 9.09 -16.83
C TYR A 153 -4.39 7.63 -16.67
N THR A 154 -5.03 6.87 -15.77
CA THR A 154 -4.83 5.41 -15.69
C THR A 154 -5.10 4.71 -17.03
N LYS A 155 -6.09 5.19 -17.80
CA LYS A 155 -6.40 4.63 -19.14
C LYS A 155 -5.38 4.99 -20.22
N LEU A 156 -4.54 5.99 -20.02
CA LEU A 156 -3.50 6.41 -20.96
C LEU A 156 -2.17 5.67 -20.71
N GLU A 157 -2.02 5.05 -19.56
CA GLU A 157 -0.80 4.35 -19.16
C GLU A 157 -0.82 2.87 -19.58
N ASP A 158 0.38 2.28 -19.67
CA ASP A 158 0.56 0.86 -19.95
C ASP A 158 1.01 0.09 -18.71
N TRP A 159 0.10 -0.74 -18.19
CA TRP A 159 0.31 -1.65 -17.07
C TRP A 159 0.34 -3.13 -17.49
N SER A 160 0.60 -3.39 -18.77
CA SER A 160 0.78 -4.74 -19.32
C SER A 160 1.99 -5.46 -18.72
N ASP A 161 2.11 -6.75 -19.01
CA ASP A 161 3.23 -7.55 -18.54
C ASP A 161 4.51 -7.14 -19.29
N LEU A 162 5.61 -7.08 -18.55
CA LEU A 162 6.92 -6.72 -19.09
C LEU A 162 7.55 -7.89 -19.85
N PHE A 163 8.27 -7.54 -20.92
CA PHE A 163 9.21 -8.48 -21.51
C PHE A 163 10.30 -8.83 -20.50
N LYS A 164 10.86 -10.05 -20.62
CA LYS A 164 11.88 -10.54 -19.68
C LYS A 164 13.08 -9.59 -19.53
N TYR A 165 13.49 -8.91 -20.60
CA TYR A 165 14.61 -7.97 -20.57
C TYR A 165 14.29 -6.64 -19.88
N GLN A 166 13.02 -6.30 -19.71
CA GLN A 166 12.58 -5.07 -19.03
C GLN A 166 12.42 -5.24 -17.52
N LYS A 167 12.41 -6.50 -17.04
CA LYS A 167 12.12 -6.81 -15.64
C LYS A 167 13.24 -6.31 -14.74
N THR A 168 12.82 -5.79 -13.60
CA THR A 168 13.70 -5.32 -12.54
C THR A 168 13.70 -6.35 -11.41
N ALA A 169 14.86 -6.65 -10.82
CA ALA A 169 14.90 -7.59 -9.71
C ALA A 169 14.16 -7.02 -8.48
N PRO A 170 13.44 -7.86 -7.70
CA PRO A 170 12.67 -7.40 -6.53
C PRO A 170 13.46 -6.56 -5.52
N ALA A 171 14.73 -6.90 -5.30
CA ALA A 171 15.60 -6.14 -4.42
C ALA A 171 15.87 -4.71 -4.93
N GLU A 172 15.96 -4.51 -6.25
CA GLU A 172 16.16 -3.16 -6.82
C GLU A 172 14.87 -2.34 -6.71
N MET A 173 13.71 -2.97 -6.93
CA MET A 173 12.42 -2.29 -6.76
C MET A 173 12.23 -1.81 -5.32
N ILE A 174 12.58 -2.65 -4.33
CA ILE A 174 12.55 -2.25 -2.91
C ILE A 174 13.52 -1.10 -2.64
N ARG A 175 14.76 -1.17 -3.14
CA ARG A 175 15.74 -0.09 -2.93
C ARG A 175 15.30 1.22 -3.59
N GLY A 176 14.84 1.18 -4.84
CA GLY A 176 14.36 2.36 -5.55
C GLY A 176 13.12 2.98 -4.94
N ALA A 177 12.14 2.16 -4.53
CA ALA A 177 10.96 2.64 -3.82
C ALA A 177 11.32 3.26 -2.46
N ASN A 178 12.24 2.64 -1.70
CA ASN A 178 12.70 3.23 -0.45
C ASN A 178 13.46 4.53 -0.66
N ALA A 179 14.32 4.64 -1.68
CA ALA A 179 14.97 5.90 -2.02
C ALA A 179 13.95 7.02 -2.28
N TYR A 180 12.84 6.72 -2.98
CA TYR A 180 11.76 7.68 -3.17
C TYR A 180 11.09 8.08 -1.84
N LEU A 181 10.68 7.11 -1.03
CA LEU A 181 9.98 7.38 0.23
C LEU A 181 10.88 8.08 1.26
N ASP A 182 12.17 7.76 1.27
CA ASP A 182 13.19 8.44 2.08
C ASP A 182 13.45 9.86 1.56
N GLY A 183 13.21 10.12 0.26
CA GLY A 183 13.26 11.43 -0.40
C GLY A 183 12.39 12.52 0.25
N PHE A 184 11.39 12.13 1.06
CA PHE A 184 10.57 13.06 1.85
C PHE A 184 11.29 13.57 3.11
N ALA A 185 12.29 12.85 3.61
CA ALA A 185 13.09 13.23 4.78
C ALA A 185 14.53 13.62 4.43
N ASP A 186 15.09 13.02 3.39
CA ASP A 186 16.46 13.23 2.91
C ASP A 186 16.47 13.43 1.39
N LYS A 187 16.87 14.63 0.93
CA LYS A 187 16.90 14.97 -0.50
C LYS A 187 18.12 14.41 -1.24
N PHE A 188 19.03 13.73 -0.56
CA PHE A 188 20.23 13.13 -1.16
C PHE A 188 20.06 11.65 -1.53
N THR A 189 18.81 11.15 -1.51
CA THR A 189 18.53 9.78 -1.93
C THR A 189 18.68 9.63 -3.45
N ASP A 190 19.24 8.51 -3.89
CA ASP A 190 19.39 8.19 -5.32
C ASP A 190 18.15 7.44 -5.83
N ILE A 191 17.14 8.21 -6.24
CA ILE A 191 15.89 7.66 -6.79
C ILE A 191 16.14 7.27 -8.25
N PRO A 192 15.87 6.01 -8.65
CA PRO A 192 16.15 5.56 -10.01
C PRO A 192 15.08 6.03 -11.00
N TRP A 193 15.00 7.33 -11.27
CA TRP A 193 14.07 7.90 -12.24
C TRP A 193 14.37 7.45 -13.68
N GLY A 194 13.32 7.20 -14.46
CA GLY A 194 13.40 6.99 -15.90
C GLY A 194 12.65 8.09 -16.68
N THR A 195 12.68 8.01 -18.01
CA THR A 195 12.08 9.03 -18.89
C THR A 195 11.46 8.38 -20.13
N PRO A 196 10.19 8.70 -20.49
CA PRO A 196 9.24 9.52 -19.71
C PRO A 196 8.85 8.89 -18.38
N CYS A 197 8.53 9.74 -17.40
CA CYS A 197 7.94 9.35 -16.13
C CYS A 197 6.81 10.30 -15.74
N ALA A 198 5.73 9.75 -15.19
CA ALA A 198 4.61 10.52 -14.64
C ALA A 198 4.18 10.04 -13.25
N ARG A 199 3.67 10.96 -12.43
CA ARG A 199 2.99 10.64 -11.17
C ARG A 199 1.52 10.99 -11.29
N LEU A 200 0.67 10.07 -10.87
CA LEU A 200 -0.76 10.21 -10.69
C LEU A 200 -1.07 10.21 -9.19
N GLU A 201 -1.31 11.40 -8.64
CA GLU A 201 -1.51 11.60 -7.20
C GLU A 201 -2.94 12.05 -6.95
N GLY A 202 -3.81 11.15 -6.46
CA GLY A 202 -5.25 11.42 -6.21
C GLY A 202 -6.12 11.77 -7.43
N GLY A 203 -5.50 12.23 -8.52
CA GLY A 203 -6.14 12.76 -9.72
C GLY A 203 -5.24 13.80 -10.42
N ALA A 204 -4.31 14.42 -9.68
CA ALA A 204 -3.28 15.26 -10.27
C ALA A 204 -2.28 14.41 -11.07
N TYR A 205 -1.91 14.87 -12.26
CA TYR A 205 -1.00 14.15 -13.14
C TYR A 205 0.14 15.05 -13.59
N THR A 206 1.39 14.59 -13.48
CA THR A 206 2.57 15.41 -13.75
C THR A 206 2.95 15.49 -15.24
N ASN A 207 2.42 14.60 -16.09
CA ASN A 207 2.71 14.58 -17.53
C ASN A 207 1.45 14.78 -18.40
N ARG A 208 0.65 15.81 -18.11
CA ARG A 208 -0.65 16.05 -18.76
C ARG A 208 -0.57 16.23 -20.26
N ASP A 209 0.53 16.80 -20.75
CA ASP A 209 0.74 17.11 -22.16
C ASP A 209 1.38 15.95 -22.94
N GLY A 210 1.70 14.83 -22.27
CA GLY A 210 2.28 13.64 -22.91
C GLY A 210 3.71 13.86 -23.40
N ASP A 211 4.50 14.68 -22.70
CA ASP A 211 5.89 14.95 -23.04
C ASP A 211 6.73 13.67 -22.91
N PRO A 212 7.41 13.20 -23.98
CA PRO A 212 8.30 12.05 -23.93
C PRO A 212 9.54 12.28 -23.07
N HIS A 213 9.82 13.52 -22.66
CA HIS A 213 10.93 13.91 -21.79
C HIS A 213 10.48 14.22 -20.35
N ALA A 214 9.20 14.00 -20.02
CA ALA A 214 8.68 14.26 -18.68
C ALA A 214 9.45 13.50 -17.60
N SER A 215 9.66 14.18 -16.47
CA SER A 215 10.32 13.64 -15.28
C SER A 215 9.35 13.56 -14.11
N CYS A 216 9.52 12.53 -13.28
CA CYS A 216 8.86 12.40 -11.99
C CYS A 216 9.61 13.10 -10.84
N GLU A 217 10.73 13.75 -11.10
CA GLU A 217 11.53 14.44 -10.07
C GLU A 217 10.88 15.75 -9.59
N VAL A 218 9.84 16.23 -10.28
CA VAL A 218 9.22 17.52 -10.01
C VAL A 218 8.45 17.50 -8.68
N GLY A 219 8.81 18.34 -7.71
CA GLY A 219 7.87 18.74 -6.65
C GLY A 219 7.65 17.77 -5.47
N LEU A 220 8.70 17.07 -4.99
CA LEU A 220 8.64 16.57 -3.61
C LEU A 220 8.60 17.78 -2.65
N PRO A 221 7.65 17.86 -1.69
CA PRO A 221 7.50 19.02 -0.84
C PRO A 221 8.78 19.32 -0.04
N PRO A 222 9.07 20.61 0.24
CA PRO A 222 10.16 20.99 1.11
C PRO A 222 9.85 20.57 2.55
N GLY A 223 10.90 20.25 3.32
CA GLY A 223 10.80 19.82 4.71
C GLY A 223 11.19 18.37 4.92
N VAL A 224 11.05 17.92 6.18
CA VAL A 224 11.35 16.55 6.62
C VAL A 224 10.05 15.88 6.99
N LEU A 225 9.67 14.86 6.22
CA LEU A 225 8.49 14.05 6.46
C LEU A 225 8.86 12.58 6.37
N TYR A 226 8.71 11.86 7.49
CA TYR A 226 9.05 10.45 7.56
C TYR A 226 7.90 9.59 7.03
N ILE A 227 8.19 8.72 6.07
CA ILE A 227 7.24 7.72 5.60
C ILE A 227 7.52 6.38 6.28
N VAL A 228 6.62 5.96 7.17
CA VAL A 228 6.80 4.84 8.09
C VAL A 228 5.81 3.70 7.80
N ASN A 229 5.90 2.60 8.54
CA ASN A 229 5.03 1.41 8.43
C ASN A 229 4.97 0.82 7.01
N ARG A 230 6.09 0.85 6.27
CA ARG A 230 6.16 0.37 4.88
C ARG A 230 5.90 -1.13 4.80
N ASP A 231 4.81 -1.49 4.15
CA ASP A 231 4.46 -2.88 3.84
C ASP A 231 4.41 -3.08 2.33
N TYR A 232 5.21 -4.02 1.82
CA TYR A 232 5.48 -4.18 0.39
C TYR A 232 4.67 -5.31 -0.24
N LEU A 233 4.29 -5.09 -1.50
CA LEU A 233 3.81 -6.05 -2.48
C LEU A 233 4.60 -5.85 -3.76
N ILE A 234 5.04 -6.94 -4.39
CA ILE A 234 5.81 -6.90 -5.65
C ILE A 234 5.17 -7.82 -6.70
N ASP A 235 4.80 -7.25 -7.85
CA ASP A 235 4.39 -8.00 -9.03
C ASP A 235 5.52 -7.98 -10.07
N GLU A 236 6.28 -9.07 -10.15
CA GLU A 236 7.44 -9.20 -11.05
C GLU A 236 7.07 -9.32 -12.53
N GLU A 237 5.85 -9.76 -12.87
CA GLU A 237 5.41 -9.81 -14.27
C GLU A 237 5.16 -8.40 -14.79
N LYS A 238 4.61 -7.54 -13.94
CA LYS A 238 4.32 -6.16 -14.25
C LYS A 238 5.45 -5.21 -13.84
N GLY A 239 6.51 -5.68 -13.16
CA GLY A 239 7.53 -4.77 -12.61
C GLY A 239 6.91 -3.70 -11.71
N VAL A 240 5.93 -4.07 -10.90
CA VAL A 240 5.23 -3.15 -10.01
C VAL A 240 5.61 -3.44 -8.57
N ILE A 241 5.85 -2.38 -7.80
CA ILE A 241 5.90 -2.44 -6.34
C ILE A 241 4.84 -1.52 -5.79
N ASN A 242 3.96 -2.06 -4.95
CA ASN A 242 3.01 -1.28 -4.16
C ASN A 242 3.46 -1.29 -2.70
N ILE A 243 3.37 -0.13 -2.06
CA ILE A 243 3.72 0.08 -0.66
C ILE A 243 2.51 0.68 0.02
N TYR A 244 2.06 0.06 1.12
CA TYR A 244 1.20 0.72 2.09
C TYR A 244 2.12 1.33 3.14
N CYS A 245 1.89 2.59 3.49
CA CYS A 245 2.70 3.32 4.46
C CYS A 245 1.88 4.40 5.19
N ARG A 246 2.50 5.03 6.18
CA ARG A 246 1.93 6.20 6.86
C ARG A 246 2.86 7.40 6.73
N PHE A 247 2.26 8.56 6.45
CA PHE A 247 2.96 9.85 6.44
C PHE A 247 3.06 10.40 7.87
N GLY A 248 4.28 10.67 8.34
CA GLY A 248 4.58 11.34 9.60
C GLY A 248 4.71 10.41 10.81
N ASN A 249 3.61 9.78 11.25
CA ASN A 249 3.58 8.99 12.49
C ASN A 249 3.06 7.56 12.27
N SER A 250 3.60 6.60 13.02
CA SER A 250 3.27 5.17 12.89
C SER A 250 1.83 4.81 13.29
N THR A 251 1.16 5.67 14.05
CA THR A 251 -0.17 5.40 14.62
C THR A 251 -1.20 6.45 14.19
N SER A 252 -0.81 7.73 14.16
CA SER A 252 -1.69 8.85 13.80
C SER A 252 -1.39 9.48 12.43
N GLY A 253 -0.38 8.98 11.71
CA GLY A 253 -0.01 9.50 10.41
C GLY A 253 -1.05 9.19 9.33
N MET A 254 -1.09 10.00 8.27
CA MET A 254 -2.04 9.81 7.16
C MET A 254 -1.79 8.44 6.48
N PRO A 255 -2.81 7.57 6.36
CA PRO A 255 -2.73 6.34 5.60
C PRO A 255 -2.46 6.64 4.13
N ASP A 256 -1.54 5.89 3.54
CA ASP A 256 -1.10 6.15 2.19
C ASP A 256 -0.70 4.87 1.46
N SER A 257 -0.85 4.89 0.14
CA SER A 257 -0.21 3.92 -0.73
C SER A 257 0.56 4.59 -1.86
N HIS A 258 1.76 4.06 -2.15
CA HIS A 258 2.52 4.35 -3.35
C HIS A 258 2.68 3.09 -4.20
N THR A 259 2.26 3.17 -5.47
CA THR A 259 2.51 2.14 -6.48
C THR A 259 3.52 2.67 -7.48
N PHE A 260 4.65 1.98 -7.67
CA PHE A 260 5.64 2.34 -8.68
C PHE A 260 5.70 1.30 -9.78
N ARG A 261 5.72 1.77 -11.04
CA ARG A 261 6.03 0.97 -12.22
C ARG A 261 7.52 1.08 -12.55
N PHE A 262 8.22 -0.04 -12.54
CA PHE A 262 9.61 -0.16 -12.95
C PHE A 262 9.73 -0.74 -14.35
N ILE A 263 10.57 -0.14 -15.19
CA ILE A 263 10.97 -0.65 -16.50
C ILE A 263 12.47 -0.42 -16.63
N ASP A 264 13.23 -1.46 -16.98
CA ASP A 264 14.68 -1.41 -17.14
C ASP A 264 15.41 -0.84 -15.90
N GLY A 265 14.95 -1.21 -14.71
CA GLY A 265 15.52 -0.76 -13.43
C GLY A 265 15.15 0.66 -13.03
N LYS A 266 14.28 1.35 -13.78
CA LYS A 266 13.90 2.75 -13.56
C LYS A 266 12.42 2.91 -13.27
N ILE A 267 12.05 3.84 -12.38
CA ILE A 267 10.67 4.24 -12.13
C ILE A 267 10.16 5.04 -13.33
N ARG A 268 9.05 4.58 -13.92
CA ARG A 268 8.39 5.18 -15.09
C ARG A 268 6.98 5.68 -14.80
N GLY A 269 6.40 5.26 -13.69
CA GLY A 269 5.06 5.65 -13.27
C GLY A 269 4.93 5.54 -11.77
N ALA A 270 4.14 6.43 -11.16
CA ALA A 270 3.76 6.37 -9.77
C ALA A 270 2.26 6.64 -9.61
N HIS A 271 1.54 5.80 -8.87
CA HIS A 271 0.20 6.14 -8.36
C HIS A 271 0.27 6.37 -6.86
N THR A 272 -0.49 7.33 -6.34
CA THR A 272 -0.69 7.49 -4.90
C THR A 272 -2.16 7.53 -4.51
N LEU A 273 -2.45 6.92 -3.36
CA LEU A 273 -3.75 6.98 -2.68
C LEU A 273 -3.50 7.43 -1.25
N SER A 274 -3.70 8.71 -0.97
CA SER A 274 -3.38 9.31 0.33
C SER A 274 -4.66 9.78 1.03
N VAL A 275 -5.00 9.13 2.13
CA VAL A 275 -6.21 9.41 2.92
C VAL A 275 -5.95 10.57 3.87
N ASN A 276 -6.84 11.56 3.86
CA ASN A 276 -6.82 12.70 4.75
C ASN A 276 -7.71 12.43 5.98
N LEU A 277 -7.08 12.23 7.13
CA LEU A 277 -7.78 12.10 8.42
C LEU A 277 -8.01 13.46 9.11
N GLY A 278 -7.62 14.57 8.49
CA GLY A 278 -7.81 15.92 9.00
C GLY A 278 -9.24 16.42 8.84
N THR A 279 -9.58 17.49 9.57
CA THR A 279 -10.92 18.12 9.49
C THR A 279 -11.08 19.06 8.32
N ALA A 280 -9.98 19.53 7.73
CA ALA A 280 -9.96 20.37 6.54
C ALA A 280 -9.61 19.51 5.31
N PRO A 281 -10.24 19.76 4.16
CA PRO A 281 -9.90 19.06 2.92
C PRO A 281 -8.46 19.39 2.50
N SER A 282 -7.78 18.41 1.92
CA SER A 282 -6.48 18.59 1.27
C SER A 282 -6.65 19.37 -0.05
N PRO A 283 -5.56 19.89 -0.65
CA PRO A 283 -5.61 20.37 -2.03
C PRO A 283 -6.24 19.32 -2.95
N GLN A 284 -7.01 19.73 -3.95
CA GLN A 284 -7.74 18.85 -4.87
C GLN A 284 -7.17 19.00 -6.29
N ALA A 285 -7.52 18.09 -7.20
CA ALA A 285 -7.20 18.20 -8.62
C ALA A 285 -8.44 18.59 -9.45
N ASP A 286 -8.22 19.24 -10.59
CA ASP A 286 -9.26 19.47 -11.60
C ASP A 286 -9.41 18.25 -12.54
N ASP A 287 -10.42 18.27 -13.41
CA ASP A 287 -10.68 17.17 -14.36
C ASP A 287 -9.60 17.01 -15.43
N ASN A 288 -8.69 17.99 -15.55
CA ASN A 288 -7.51 17.90 -16.40
C ASN A 288 -6.30 17.36 -15.63
N GLY A 289 -6.40 17.08 -14.33
CA GLY A 289 -5.29 16.63 -13.48
C GLY A 289 -4.33 17.75 -13.06
N GLY A 290 -4.74 19.02 -13.17
CA GLY A 290 -4.02 20.15 -12.58
C GLY A 290 -4.37 20.31 -11.10
N ILE A 291 -3.45 20.85 -10.31
CA ILE A 291 -3.69 21.10 -8.87
C ILE A 291 -4.54 22.36 -8.70
N VAL A 292 -5.67 22.25 -8.00
CA VAL A 292 -6.56 23.38 -7.71
C VAL A 292 -6.04 24.16 -6.51
N GLY A 293 -5.77 25.46 -6.71
CA GLY A 293 -5.35 26.36 -5.64
C GLY A 293 -3.89 26.19 -5.17
N GLY A 294 -3.06 25.48 -5.93
CA GLY A 294 -1.62 25.42 -5.69
C GLY A 294 -0.92 26.76 -5.96
N PRO A 295 0.27 27.01 -5.37
CA PRO A 295 1.07 28.17 -5.74
C PRO A 295 1.41 28.15 -7.24
N PRO A 296 1.54 29.31 -7.91
CA PRO A 296 1.93 29.36 -9.31
C PRO A 296 3.27 28.64 -9.51
N GLY A 297 3.32 27.62 -10.39
CA GLY A 297 4.56 26.94 -10.77
C GLY A 297 4.71 25.47 -10.32
N ILE A 298 3.68 24.86 -9.73
CA ILE A 298 3.59 23.38 -9.57
C ILE A 298 2.72 22.75 -10.69
N ASN A 299 2.40 23.54 -11.73
CA ASN A 299 1.68 23.08 -12.91
C ASN A 299 2.64 22.47 -13.93
#